data_AF-A0AA37L7X1-F1
#
_entry.id   AF-A0AA37L7X1-F1
#
_cell.length_a   1.000
_cell.length_b   1.000
_cell.length_c   1.000
_cell.angle_alpha   90.00
_cell.angle_beta   90.00
_cell.angle_gamma   90.00
#
_symmetry.space_group_name_H-M   'P 1'
#
loop_
_entity.id
_entity.type
_entity.pdbx_description
1 polymer ?
#
loop_
_entity_poly.entity_id
_entity_poly.type
_entity_poly.pdbx_seq_one_letter_code
_entity_poly.pdbx_strand_id
1 'polypeptide(L)'
;MDTTGLSVASTMAGTSAISNETLLRPSPASRRLLWTLNGPLESAIQVAPDQYYKPGDVMEPYFRLSEVNIAPSWHPVSRESLMVPQVPAVTVRIECLDDWEQLWVELNRYCLDTKNDPQRPRAKDVQLEVTKTAGSEFLTIHEYVSAVHPWLMGMRERLLYALGKTDGKGVPWSPKTKLAVMHFGHGPLFIDTEDRWAYRRREPNLEPRRQKTMAESMEASRKVAERMLARSVARVRELERLRQENNNN
;
A
#
# COMPACT_ATOMS: atom_id res chain seq x y z
N MET A 1 59.27 -32.13 -23.94
CA MET A 1 59.81 -31.68 -22.64
C MET A 1 59.24 -30.30 -22.41
N ASP A 2 58.06 -30.31 -21.81
CA ASP A 2 57.20 -29.15 -21.62
C ASP A 2 57.69 -28.32 -20.42
N THR A 3 57.72 -27.01 -20.59
CA THR A 3 57.92 -26.07 -19.49
C THR A 3 56.62 -25.32 -19.29
N THR A 4 56.03 -25.53 -18.12
CA THR A 4 54.73 -25.06 -17.67
C THR A 4 54.78 -23.55 -17.38
N GLY A 5 53.98 -22.76 -18.10
CA GLY A 5 53.68 -21.38 -17.76
C GLY A 5 52.30 -21.28 -17.12
N LEU A 6 52.26 -20.86 -15.86
CA LEU A 6 51.03 -20.49 -15.15
C LEU A 6 50.40 -19.24 -15.79
N SER A 7 49.09 -19.29 -16.05
CA SER A 7 48.24 -18.10 -16.07
C SER A 7 46.89 -18.46 -15.46
N VAL A 8 46.61 -17.89 -14.29
CA VAL A 8 45.34 -18.01 -13.57
C VAL A 8 44.41 -16.94 -14.12
N ALA A 9 43.52 -17.31 -15.03
CA ALA A 9 42.38 -16.48 -15.41
C ALA A 9 41.22 -16.79 -14.47
N SER A 10 40.96 -15.87 -13.55
CA SER A 10 39.77 -15.88 -12.69
C SER A 10 38.58 -15.37 -13.50
N THR A 11 37.71 -16.27 -13.98
CA THR A 11 36.46 -15.90 -14.68
C THR A 11 35.30 -15.94 -13.69
N MET A 12 35.01 -14.78 -13.11
CA MET A 12 33.79 -14.52 -12.34
C MET A 12 32.62 -14.33 -13.30
N ALA A 13 32.00 -15.42 -13.73
CA ALA A 13 30.70 -15.40 -14.42
C ALA A 13 29.57 -15.35 -13.38
N GLY A 14 29.40 -14.17 -12.77
CA GLY A 14 28.23 -13.82 -11.98
C GLY A 14 27.36 -12.85 -12.78
N THR A 15 26.88 -13.26 -13.95
CA THR A 15 25.83 -12.52 -14.65
C THR A 15 24.56 -12.64 -13.83
N SER A 16 24.37 -11.64 -12.97
CA SER A 16 23.08 -11.24 -12.42
C SER A 16 22.15 -11.05 -13.61
N ALA A 17 21.39 -12.10 -13.92
CA ALA A 17 20.23 -12.00 -14.77
C ALA A 17 19.23 -11.14 -14.00
N ILE A 18 19.36 -9.82 -14.17
CA ILE A 18 18.28 -8.89 -13.92
C ILE A 18 17.22 -9.31 -14.92
N SER A 19 16.31 -10.18 -14.48
CA SER A 19 15.09 -10.46 -15.21
C SER A 19 14.47 -9.11 -15.53
N ASN A 20 14.24 -8.86 -16.83
CA ASN A 20 13.37 -7.80 -17.30
C ASN A 20 11.95 -8.12 -16.81
N GLU A 21 11.71 -7.98 -15.50
CA GLU A 21 10.37 -7.92 -14.95
C GLU A 21 9.75 -6.65 -15.54
N THR A 22 8.93 -6.83 -16.55
CA THR A 22 8.09 -5.76 -17.06
C THR A 22 7.25 -5.30 -15.88
N LEU A 23 7.55 -4.12 -15.33
CA LEU A 23 6.89 -3.60 -14.14
C LEU A 23 5.40 -3.47 -14.43
N LEU A 24 4.62 -4.44 -13.97
CA LEU A 24 3.17 -4.45 -14.07
C LEU A 24 2.63 -3.31 -13.21
N ARG A 25 1.93 -2.36 -13.83
CA ARG A 25 1.35 -1.23 -13.14
C ARG A 25 -0.15 -1.15 -13.43
N PRO A 26 -0.96 -0.66 -12.48
CA PRO A 26 -2.36 -0.38 -12.75
C PRO A 26 -2.49 0.65 -13.86
N SER A 27 -3.45 0.44 -14.76
CA SER A 27 -3.76 1.36 -15.85
C SER A 27 -4.18 2.74 -15.32
N PRO A 28 -4.04 3.81 -16.12
CA PRO A 28 -4.55 5.14 -15.75
C PRO A 28 -6.03 5.10 -15.36
N ALA A 29 -6.84 4.31 -16.08
CA ALA A 29 -8.25 4.07 -15.78
C ALA A 29 -8.48 3.43 -14.40
N SER A 30 -7.72 2.39 -14.06
CA SER A 30 -7.80 1.75 -12.74
C SER A 30 -7.48 2.72 -11.61
N ARG A 31 -6.56 3.67 -11.85
CA ARG A 31 -6.15 4.66 -10.83
C ARG A 31 -7.22 5.70 -10.52
N ARG A 32 -8.26 5.81 -11.35
CA ARG A 32 -9.42 6.70 -11.13
C ARG A 32 -10.40 6.15 -10.09
N LEU A 33 -10.29 4.87 -9.72
CA LEU A 33 -11.26 4.25 -8.83
C LEU A 33 -11.02 4.64 -7.37
N LEU A 34 -12.04 5.26 -6.77
CA LEU A 34 -12.24 5.26 -5.33
C LEU A 34 -13.05 4.01 -4.99
N TRP A 35 -12.40 3.03 -4.37
CA TRP A 35 -13.03 1.75 -4.08
C TRP A 35 -13.08 1.52 -2.57
N THR A 36 -14.29 1.54 -2.04
CA THR A 36 -14.59 1.34 -0.61
C THR A 36 -15.06 -0.09 -0.33
N LEU A 37 -14.92 -0.53 0.92
CA LEU A 37 -15.34 -1.86 1.36
C LEU A 37 -16.47 -1.76 2.39
N ASN A 38 -17.43 -0.86 2.15
CA ASN A 38 -18.47 -0.48 3.13
C ASN A 38 -19.90 -0.88 2.73
N GLY A 39 -20.04 -1.68 1.68
CA GLY A 39 -21.33 -2.04 1.10
C GLY A 39 -21.15 -2.96 -0.11
N PRO A 40 -22.23 -3.20 -0.88
CA PRO A 40 -22.18 -4.00 -2.10
C PRO A 40 -21.47 -3.25 -3.24
N LEU A 41 -21.00 -4.00 -4.25
CA LEU A 41 -20.15 -3.49 -5.34
C LEU A 41 -20.76 -2.29 -6.08
N GLU A 42 -22.09 -2.30 -6.25
CA GLU A 42 -22.89 -1.28 -6.91
C GLU A 42 -22.78 0.10 -6.24
N SER A 43 -22.47 0.12 -4.94
CA SER A 43 -22.30 1.37 -4.16
C SER A 43 -20.84 1.60 -3.73
N ALA A 44 -19.99 0.59 -3.90
CA ALA A 44 -18.65 0.55 -3.34
C ALA A 44 -17.65 1.41 -4.11
N ILE A 45 -17.89 1.66 -5.40
CA ILE A 45 -16.91 2.27 -6.30
C ILE A 45 -17.44 3.58 -6.88
N GLN A 46 -16.59 4.59 -6.83
CA GLN A 46 -16.74 5.86 -7.53
C GLN A 46 -15.55 6.08 -8.46
N VAL A 47 -15.75 6.87 -9.51
CA VAL A 47 -14.78 7.10 -10.58
C VAL A 47 -14.44 8.58 -10.64
N ALA A 48 -13.17 8.90 -10.41
CA ALA A 48 -12.63 10.23 -10.55
C ALA A 48 -12.54 10.65 -12.03
N PRO A 49 -12.58 11.95 -12.35
CA PRO A 49 -12.40 12.43 -13.71
C PRO A 49 -11.00 12.10 -14.27
N ASP A 50 -9.96 12.15 -13.43
CA ASP A 50 -8.57 11.87 -13.79
C ASP A 50 -7.93 10.86 -12.82
N GLN A 51 -6.77 10.29 -13.20
CA GLN A 51 -5.99 9.34 -12.40
C GLN A 51 -5.44 9.97 -11.10
N TYR A 52 -5.40 11.29 -11.03
CA TYR A 52 -5.07 12.07 -9.83
C TYR A 52 -6.31 12.75 -9.30
N TYR A 53 -6.48 12.71 -7.99
CA TYR A 53 -7.60 13.33 -7.30
C TYR A 53 -7.29 14.80 -6.99
N LYS A 54 -8.19 15.70 -7.35
CA LYS A 54 -8.18 17.10 -6.93
C LYS A 54 -9.35 17.34 -5.97
N PRO A 55 -9.12 18.03 -4.83
CA PRO A 55 -10.21 18.40 -3.94
C PRO A 55 -11.29 19.20 -4.69
N GLY A 56 -12.54 18.73 -4.64
CA GLY A 56 -13.67 19.33 -5.34
C GLY A 56 -14.04 18.63 -6.66
N ASP A 57 -13.30 17.61 -7.08
CA ASP A 57 -13.67 16.78 -8.23
C ASP A 57 -15.03 16.11 -8.01
N VAL A 58 -15.87 16.17 -9.04
CA VAL A 58 -17.15 15.46 -9.07
C VAL A 58 -16.88 14.00 -9.41
N MET A 59 -17.13 13.13 -8.45
CA MET A 59 -17.01 11.68 -8.60
C MET A 59 -18.26 11.10 -9.25
N GLU A 60 -18.08 10.26 -10.26
CA GLU A 60 -19.18 9.54 -10.88
C GLU A 60 -19.40 8.16 -10.25
N PRO A 61 -20.64 7.69 -10.09
CA PRO A 61 -20.89 6.35 -9.60
C PRO A 61 -20.43 5.30 -10.63
N TYR A 62 -19.75 4.25 -10.16
CA TYR A 62 -19.31 3.15 -11.02
C TYR A 62 -20.47 2.32 -11.56
N PHE A 63 -21.55 2.20 -10.79
CA PHE A 63 -22.80 1.60 -11.22
C PHE A 63 -23.88 2.67 -11.24
N ARG A 64 -24.56 2.80 -12.38
CA ARG A 64 -25.68 3.71 -12.55
C ARG A 64 -26.96 2.90 -12.49
N LEU A 65 -27.68 3.06 -11.38
CA LEU A 65 -29.04 2.56 -11.27
C LEU A 65 -29.91 3.35 -12.25
N SER A 66 -30.77 2.65 -12.98
CA SER A 66 -31.57 3.29 -13.98
C SER A 66 -32.71 4.11 -13.40
N GLU A 67 -32.93 5.30 -13.98
CA GLU A 67 -34.21 6.00 -13.90
C GLU A 67 -35.23 5.37 -14.90
N VAL A 68 -36.49 5.75 -14.81
CA VAL A 68 -37.61 5.13 -15.56
C VAL A 68 -37.25 4.97 -17.06
N ASN A 69 -37.28 3.72 -17.56
CA ASN A 69 -37.04 3.29 -18.95
C ASN A 69 -35.59 3.14 -19.46
N ILE A 70 -34.57 3.16 -18.60
CA ILE A 70 -33.19 2.81 -19.00
C ILE A 70 -32.80 1.47 -18.33
N ALA A 71 -31.80 0.76 -18.86
CA ALA A 71 -31.27 -0.44 -18.21
C ALA A 71 -30.14 -0.04 -17.23
N PRO A 72 -30.01 -0.70 -16.06
CA PRO A 72 -28.86 -0.50 -15.19
C PRO A 72 -27.56 -0.73 -15.97
N SER A 73 -26.56 0.13 -15.73
CA SER A 73 -25.32 0.08 -16.50
C SER A 73 -24.09 0.37 -15.66
N TRP A 74 -22.99 -0.27 -16.03
CA TRP A 74 -21.67 -0.02 -15.46
C TRP A 74 -20.99 1.14 -16.19
N HIS A 75 -20.20 1.92 -15.45
CA HIS A 75 -19.41 3.02 -15.99
C HIS A 75 -18.46 2.50 -17.10
N PRO A 76 -18.21 3.26 -18.19
CA PRO A 76 -17.37 2.79 -19.32
C PRO A 76 -15.97 2.27 -18.92
N VAL A 77 -15.39 2.85 -17.86
CA VAL A 77 -14.11 2.41 -17.26
C VAL A 77 -14.09 0.92 -16.90
N SER A 78 -15.25 0.31 -16.66
CA SER A 78 -15.42 -1.11 -16.36
C SER A 78 -14.83 -2.03 -17.44
N ARG A 79 -14.83 -1.60 -18.71
CA ARG A 79 -14.36 -2.35 -19.87
C ARG A 79 -12.88 -2.12 -20.19
N GLU A 80 -12.23 -1.18 -19.51
CA GLU A 80 -10.83 -0.87 -19.74
C GLU A 80 -9.91 -1.92 -19.10
N SER A 81 -8.67 -2.02 -19.61
CA SER A 81 -7.66 -2.92 -19.05
C SER A 81 -7.35 -2.55 -17.62
N LEU A 82 -7.22 -3.57 -16.76
CA LEU A 82 -6.75 -3.40 -15.39
C LEU A 82 -5.29 -2.90 -15.35
N MET A 83 -4.44 -3.44 -16.21
CA MET A 83 -2.98 -3.27 -16.13
C MET A 83 -2.38 -2.66 -17.40
N VAL A 84 -1.20 -2.06 -17.24
CA VAL A 84 -0.30 -1.66 -18.31
C VAL A 84 1.08 -2.28 -18.02
N PRO A 85 1.63 -3.14 -18.91
CA PRO A 85 0.97 -3.70 -20.09
C PRO A 85 -0.26 -4.54 -19.75
N GLN A 86 -1.12 -4.79 -20.74
CA GLN A 86 -2.31 -5.61 -20.58
C GLN A 86 -1.93 -7.06 -20.23
N VAL A 87 -2.66 -7.68 -19.32
CA VAL A 87 -2.40 -9.05 -18.87
C VAL A 87 -3.68 -9.88 -18.87
N PRO A 88 -3.60 -11.20 -19.09
CA PRO A 88 -4.77 -12.06 -19.07
C PRO A 88 -5.18 -12.49 -17.65
N ALA A 89 -4.27 -12.39 -16.68
CA ALA A 89 -4.52 -12.82 -15.32
C ALA A 89 -3.64 -12.04 -14.33
N VAL A 90 -4.09 -11.97 -13.08
CA VAL A 90 -3.32 -11.43 -11.96
C VAL A 90 -3.56 -12.27 -10.71
N THR A 91 -2.57 -12.32 -9.84
CA THR A 91 -2.71 -12.86 -8.49
C THR A 91 -2.78 -11.70 -7.50
N VAL A 92 -3.85 -11.68 -6.72
CA VAL A 92 -4.10 -10.68 -5.68
C VAL A 92 -3.65 -11.24 -4.34
N ARG A 93 -2.79 -10.49 -3.65
CA ARG A 93 -2.41 -10.69 -2.24
C ARG A 93 -2.87 -9.49 -1.43
N ILE A 94 -2.76 -9.54 -0.10
CA ILE A 94 -3.20 -8.44 0.77
C ILE A 94 -2.05 -8.02 1.66
N GLU A 95 -1.59 -6.78 1.51
CA GLU A 95 -0.38 -6.28 2.19
C GLU A 95 -0.51 -6.36 3.71
N CYS A 96 -1.65 -5.97 4.29
CA CYS A 96 -1.81 -6.00 5.75
C CYS A 96 -1.77 -7.42 6.34
N LEU A 97 -2.08 -8.46 5.56
CA LEU A 97 -1.93 -9.85 6.00
C LEU A 97 -0.48 -10.29 5.93
N ASP A 98 0.25 -9.89 4.88
CA ASP A 98 1.69 -10.11 4.76
C ASP A 98 2.44 -9.44 5.94
N ASP A 99 2.11 -8.19 6.24
CA ASP A 99 2.68 -7.42 7.36
C ASP A 99 2.36 -8.06 8.71
N TRP A 100 1.13 -8.55 8.88
CA TRP A 100 0.72 -9.22 10.12
C TRP A 100 1.46 -10.54 10.31
N GLU A 101 1.66 -11.34 9.25
CA GLU A 101 2.50 -12.54 9.31
C GLU A 101 3.95 -12.19 9.69
N GLN A 102 4.52 -11.16 9.07
CA GLN A 102 5.88 -10.72 9.37
C GLN A 102 6.02 -10.29 10.84
N LEU A 103 5.11 -9.45 11.33
CA LEU A 103 5.09 -9.01 12.72
C LEU A 103 4.96 -10.20 13.68
N TRP A 104 4.09 -11.17 13.35
CA TRP A 104 3.92 -12.37 14.15
C TRP A 104 5.25 -13.17 14.21
N VAL A 105 5.93 -13.36 13.08
CA VAL A 105 7.21 -14.07 13.03
C VAL A 105 8.29 -13.34 13.85
N GLU A 106 8.31 -12.01 13.81
CA GLU A 106 9.25 -11.20 14.59
C GLU A 106 9.01 -11.35 16.09
N LEU A 107 7.76 -11.24 16.54
CA LEU A 107 7.39 -11.37 17.95
C LEU A 107 7.59 -12.79 18.50
N ASN A 108 7.46 -13.81 17.65
CA ASN A 108 7.58 -15.22 18.05
C ASN A 108 8.95 -15.84 17.65
N ARG A 109 9.93 -15.04 17.23
CA ARG A 109 11.23 -15.53 16.71
C ARG A 109 11.94 -16.52 17.66
N TYR A 110 11.74 -16.38 18.96
CA TYR A 110 12.38 -17.22 19.98
C TYR A 110 11.52 -18.42 20.43
N CYS A 111 10.34 -18.63 19.84
CA CYS A 111 9.48 -19.77 20.12
C CYS A 111 9.94 -21.00 19.31
N LEU A 112 9.94 -22.18 19.94
CA LEU A 112 10.53 -23.40 19.36
C LEU A 112 9.69 -24.06 18.25
N ASP A 113 8.43 -23.68 18.05
CA ASP A 113 7.55 -24.26 17.02
C ASP A 113 6.67 -23.20 16.32
N THR A 114 7.30 -22.20 15.69
CA THR A 114 6.58 -21.15 14.96
C THR A 114 6.06 -21.57 13.58
N LYS A 115 6.48 -22.74 13.09
CA LYS A 115 6.12 -23.20 11.73
C LYS A 115 4.74 -23.84 11.69
N ASN A 116 4.39 -24.59 12.74
CA ASN A 116 3.11 -25.29 12.84
C ASN A 116 2.11 -24.57 13.75
N ASP A 117 2.47 -23.42 14.31
CA ASP A 117 1.58 -22.65 15.17
C ASP A 117 0.25 -22.32 14.43
N PRO A 118 -0.91 -22.75 14.96
CA PRO A 118 -2.20 -22.48 14.35
C PRO A 118 -2.58 -21.00 14.38
N GLN A 119 -1.96 -20.19 15.24
CA GLN A 119 -2.17 -18.75 15.34
C GLN A 119 -1.33 -17.96 14.33
N ARG A 120 -0.38 -18.61 13.64
CA ARG A 120 0.42 -17.94 12.61
C ARG A 120 -0.49 -17.50 11.45
N PRO A 121 -0.54 -16.22 11.10
CA PRO A 121 -1.23 -15.76 9.92
C PRO A 121 -0.47 -16.29 8.70
N ARG A 122 -1.05 -17.25 7.96
CA ARG A 122 -0.45 -17.75 6.72
C ARG A 122 -0.92 -16.88 5.57
N ALA A 123 -0.26 -15.75 5.34
CA ALA A 123 -0.72 -14.75 4.37
C ALA A 123 -0.66 -15.31 2.93
N LYS A 124 0.35 -16.12 2.62
CA LYS A 124 0.51 -16.79 1.32
C LYS A 124 -0.62 -17.76 0.96
N ASP A 125 -1.32 -18.30 1.96
CA ASP A 125 -2.48 -19.16 1.75
C ASP A 125 -3.73 -18.35 1.38
N VAL A 126 -3.67 -17.01 1.50
CA VAL A 126 -4.75 -16.06 1.20
C VAL A 126 -4.39 -15.27 -0.05
N GLN A 127 -4.64 -15.88 -1.20
CA GLN A 127 -4.46 -15.25 -2.50
C GLN A 127 -5.63 -15.58 -3.42
N LEU A 128 -5.93 -14.67 -4.33
CA LEU A 128 -6.98 -14.85 -5.33
C LEU A 128 -6.39 -14.66 -6.71
N GLU A 129 -6.44 -15.69 -7.55
CA GLU A 129 -6.17 -15.55 -8.97
C GLU A 129 -7.42 -15.06 -9.68
N VAL A 130 -7.27 -14.00 -10.48
CA VAL A 130 -8.33 -13.47 -11.31
C VAL A 130 -7.88 -13.52 -12.75
N THR A 131 -8.65 -14.21 -13.57
CA THR A 131 -8.39 -14.40 -14.99
C THR A 131 -9.44 -13.69 -15.82
N LYS A 132 -9.04 -13.19 -16.99
CA LYS A 132 -9.97 -12.67 -17.99
C LYS A 132 -10.99 -13.72 -18.41
N THR A 133 -12.16 -13.29 -18.83
CA THR A 133 -13.18 -14.16 -19.44
C THR A 133 -12.64 -14.75 -20.75
N ALA A 134 -13.09 -15.96 -21.07
CA ALA A 134 -12.80 -16.59 -22.35
C ALA A 134 -13.25 -15.68 -23.51
N GLY A 135 -12.37 -15.46 -24.49
CA GLY A 135 -12.62 -14.58 -25.64
C GLY A 135 -12.25 -13.10 -25.43
N SER A 136 -12.08 -12.63 -24.18
CA SER A 136 -11.49 -11.31 -23.92
C SER A 136 -10.00 -11.31 -24.26
N GLU A 137 -9.44 -10.17 -24.68
CA GLU A 137 -8.00 -10.05 -24.94
C GLU A 137 -7.19 -9.91 -23.65
N PHE A 138 -7.73 -9.16 -22.68
CA PHE A 138 -7.08 -8.82 -21.42
C PHE A 138 -8.08 -8.85 -20.26
N LEU A 139 -7.55 -8.85 -19.03
CA LEU A 139 -8.33 -8.73 -17.81
C LEU A 139 -8.84 -7.29 -17.65
N THR A 140 -10.16 -7.13 -17.61
CA THR A 140 -10.82 -5.85 -17.44
C THR A 140 -10.90 -5.44 -15.97
N ILE A 141 -11.12 -4.14 -15.75
CA ILE A 141 -11.39 -3.60 -14.42
C ILE A 141 -12.61 -4.27 -13.80
N HIS A 142 -13.69 -4.49 -14.55
CA HIS A 142 -14.91 -5.07 -14.02
C HIS A 142 -14.75 -6.50 -13.53
N GLU A 143 -14.09 -7.35 -14.31
CA GLU A 143 -13.81 -8.75 -13.93
C GLU A 143 -12.99 -8.79 -12.63
N TYR A 144 -11.99 -7.91 -12.52
CA TYR A 144 -11.18 -7.79 -11.32
C TYR A 144 -12.01 -7.38 -10.10
N VAL A 145 -12.72 -6.25 -10.14
CA VAL A 145 -13.45 -5.77 -8.96
C VAL A 145 -14.61 -6.68 -8.59
N SER A 146 -15.25 -7.34 -9.56
CA SER A 146 -16.36 -8.27 -9.30
C SER A 146 -15.92 -9.55 -8.61
N ALA A 147 -14.69 -10.03 -8.88
CA ALA A 147 -14.12 -11.17 -8.17
C ALA A 147 -13.55 -10.77 -6.80
N VAL A 148 -12.80 -9.66 -6.75
CA VAL A 148 -12.01 -9.27 -5.57
C VAL A 148 -12.88 -8.62 -4.50
N HIS A 149 -13.90 -7.84 -4.86
CA HIS A 149 -14.74 -7.15 -3.88
C HIS A 149 -15.47 -8.09 -2.91
N PRO A 150 -16.26 -9.08 -3.36
CA PRO A 150 -16.91 -10.02 -2.44
C PRO A 150 -15.89 -10.84 -1.65
N TRP A 151 -14.74 -11.19 -2.24
CA TRP A 151 -13.65 -11.87 -1.53
C TRP A 151 -13.12 -11.03 -0.35
N LEU A 152 -12.80 -9.75 -0.58
CA LEU A 152 -12.38 -8.82 0.47
C LEU A 152 -13.47 -8.62 1.54
N MET A 153 -14.72 -8.49 1.12
CA MET A 153 -15.86 -8.32 2.04
C MET A 153 -16.05 -9.54 2.94
N GLY A 154 -15.88 -10.76 2.41
CA GLY A 154 -15.92 -12.00 3.20
C GLY A 154 -14.80 -12.11 4.23
N MET A 155 -13.71 -11.33 4.08
CA MET A 155 -12.57 -11.32 5.00
C MET A 155 -12.53 -10.06 5.87
N ARG A 156 -13.55 -9.21 5.85
CA ARG A 156 -13.54 -7.88 6.49
C ARG A 156 -13.09 -7.89 7.94
N GLU A 157 -13.57 -8.82 8.75
CA GLU A 157 -13.17 -8.95 10.16
C GLU A 157 -11.68 -9.25 10.32
N ARG A 158 -11.16 -10.18 9.50
CA ARG A 158 -9.74 -10.53 9.48
C ARG A 158 -8.87 -9.35 9.03
N LEU A 159 -9.34 -8.57 8.05
CA LEU A 159 -8.64 -7.35 7.60
C LEU A 159 -8.54 -6.31 8.72
N LEU A 160 -9.65 -6.03 9.41
CA LEU A 160 -9.68 -5.09 10.53
C LEU A 160 -8.80 -5.55 11.70
N TYR A 161 -8.76 -6.87 11.95
CA TYR A 161 -7.87 -7.46 12.93
C TYR A 161 -6.39 -7.25 12.56
N ALA A 162 -6.01 -7.60 11.33
CA ALA A 162 -4.64 -7.47 10.84
C ALA A 162 -4.16 -6.01 10.86
N LEU A 163 -4.98 -5.08 10.34
CA LEU A 163 -4.69 -3.65 10.35
C LEU A 163 -4.49 -3.11 11.77
N GLY A 164 -5.29 -3.53 12.74
CA GLY A 164 -5.13 -3.14 14.14
C GLY A 164 -3.93 -3.77 14.85
N LYS A 165 -3.40 -4.88 14.33
CA LYS A 165 -2.13 -5.45 14.82
C LYS A 165 -0.92 -4.73 14.25
N THR A 166 -1.00 -4.25 13.02
CA THR A 166 0.12 -3.61 12.31
C THR A 166 0.15 -2.08 12.46
N ASP A 167 -0.92 -1.44 12.92
CA ASP A 167 -0.97 0.02 13.14
C ASP A 167 -0.22 0.52 14.40
N GLY A 168 0.40 -0.41 15.16
CA GLY A 168 1.16 -0.12 16.38
C GLY A 168 0.30 0.06 17.64
N LYS A 169 -1.04 0.04 17.55
CA LYS A 169 -1.93 0.09 18.71
C LYS A 169 -2.22 -1.29 19.29
N GLY A 170 -2.08 -2.35 18.48
CA GLY A 170 -2.25 -3.74 18.92
C GLY A 170 -3.71 -4.16 19.16
N VAL A 171 -4.66 -3.27 18.85
CA VAL A 171 -6.11 -3.48 19.01
C VAL A 171 -6.76 -3.49 17.63
N PRO A 172 -7.61 -4.49 17.32
CA PRO A 172 -8.35 -4.53 16.06
C PRO A 172 -9.10 -3.23 15.77
N TRP A 173 -9.16 -2.86 14.50
CA TRP A 173 -9.96 -1.71 14.08
C TRP A 173 -11.46 -1.97 14.30
N SER A 174 -12.21 -0.89 14.55
CA SER A 174 -13.66 -0.96 14.74
C SER A 174 -14.36 -1.57 13.50
N PRO A 175 -15.41 -2.40 13.67
CA PRO A 175 -16.24 -2.89 12.56
C PRO A 175 -16.85 -1.77 11.71
N LYS A 176 -17.05 -0.59 12.31
CA LYS A 176 -17.61 0.61 11.65
C LYS A 176 -16.56 1.42 10.89
N THR A 177 -15.28 1.05 10.95
CA THR A 177 -14.22 1.75 10.23
C THR A 177 -14.46 1.65 8.73
N LYS A 178 -14.48 2.80 8.06
CA LYS A 178 -14.65 2.86 6.62
C LYS A 178 -13.32 2.55 5.93
N LEU A 179 -13.28 1.43 5.21
CA LEU A 179 -12.08 0.96 4.53
C LEU A 179 -12.13 1.32 3.04
N ALA A 180 -10.97 1.65 2.48
CA ALA A 180 -10.78 1.88 1.06
C ALA A 180 -9.53 1.16 0.55
N VAL A 181 -9.63 0.68 -0.69
CA VAL A 181 -8.52 0.12 -1.45
C VAL A 181 -7.68 1.27 -2.00
N MET A 182 -6.42 1.30 -1.58
CA MET A 182 -5.49 2.39 -1.85
C MET A 182 -4.66 2.12 -3.11
N HIS A 183 -4.17 0.89 -3.23
CA HIS A 183 -3.41 0.37 -4.36
C HIS A 183 -3.87 -1.06 -4.65
N PHE A 184 -4.06 -1.42 -5.91
CA PHE A 184 -4.52 -2.76 -6.34
C PHE A 184 -3.93 -3.10 -7.71
N GLY A 185 -4.15 -4.33 -8.19
CA GLY A 185 -3.63 -4.84 -9.46
C GLY A 185 -2.93 -6.18 -9.25
N HIS A 186 -1.78 -6.38 -9.88
CA HIS A 186 -0.94 -7.54 -9.61
C HIS A 186 -0.17 -7.36 -8.28
N GLY A 187 -0.19 -8.38 -7.42
CA GLY A 187 0.56 -8.40 -6.17
C GLY A 187 -0.26 -7.95 -4.96
N PRO A 188 0.38 -7.42 -3.91
CA PRO A 188 -0.29 -7.06 -2.68
C PRO A 188 -1.14 -5.81 -2.87
N LEU A 189 -2.42 -5.95 -2.54
CA LEU A 189 -3.39 -4.87 -2.46
C LEU A 189 -3.22 -4.17 -1.10
N PHE A 190 -3.17 -2.84 -1.12
CA PHE A 190 -3.05 -2.01 0.08
C PHE A 190 -4.43 -1.47 0.47
N ILE A 191 -4.81 -1.63 1.75
CA ILE A 191 -6.08 -1.17 2.33
C ILE A 191 -5.76 -0.22 3.47
N ASP A 192 -6.47 0.89 3.53
CA ASP A 192 -6.39 1.84 4.63
C ASP A 192 -7.77 2.48 4.85
N THR A 193 -7.86 3.50 5.69
CA THR A 193 -9.09 4.26 5.89
C THR A 193 -9.47 5.07 4.65
N GLU A 194 -10.77 5.26 4.44
CA GLU A 194 -11.30 6.09 3.36
C GLU A 194 -10.72 7.52 3.37
N ASP A 195 -10.56 8.13 4.55
CA ASP A 195 -9.99 9.48 4.69
C ASP A 195 -8.54 9.57 4.18
N ARG A 196 -7.77 8.48 4.25
CA ARG A 196 -6.39 8.45 3.75
C ARG A 196 -6.31 8.30 2.24
N TRP A 197 -7.36 7.79 1.58
CA TRP A 197 -7.37 7.62 0.12
C TRP A 197 -7.10 8.93 -0.60
N ALA A 198 -7.83 9.99 -0.24
CA ALA A 198 -7.68 11.31 -0.85
C ALA A 198 -6.27 11.88 -0.67
N TYR A 199 -5.61 11.62 0.47
CA TYR A 199 -4.24 12.06 0.72
C TYR A 199 -3.24 11.40 -0.23
N ARG A 200 -3.33 10.07 -0.45
CA ARG A 200 -2.40 9.34 -1.32
C ARG A 200 -2.66 9.57 -2.82
N ARG A 201 -3.90 9.87 -3.19
CA ARG A 201 -4.31 10.11 -4.58
C ARG A 201 -4.26 11.57 -5.00
N ARG A 202 -4.01 12.47 -4.05
CA ARG A 202 -3.81 13.89 -4.32
C ARG A 202 -2.72 14.02 -5.38
N GLU A 203 -3.00 14.83 -6.40
CA GLU A 203 -2.01 15.20 -7.41
C GLU A 203 -0.70 15.59 -6.70
N PRO A 204 0.43 14.96 -7.05
CA PRO A 204 1.71 15.35 -6.48
C PRO A 204 1.88 16.84 -6.77
N ASN A 205 2.10 17.62 -5.72
CA ASN A 205 2.29 19.06 -5.87
C ASN A 205 3.60 19.27 -6.66
N LEU A 206 3.47 19.42 -7.99
CA LEU A 206 4.57 19.62 -8.92
C LEU A 206 5.09 21.06 -8.88
N GLU A 207 4.60 21.88 -7.93
CA GLU A 207 5.27 23.12 -7.55
C GLU A 207 6.77 22.87 -7.58
N PRO A 208 7.54 23.60 -8.41
CA PRO A 208 8.96 23.37 -8.56
C PRO A 208 9.52 23.42 -7.16
N ARG A 209 9.94 22.26 -6.65
CA ARG A 209 10.53 22.16 -5.33
C ARG A 209 11.76 23.02 -5.45
N ARG A 210 11.70 24.30 -5.01
CA ARG A 210 12.79 25.27 -5.13
C ARG A 210 14.00 24.53 -4.59
N GLN A 211 14.90 24.14 -5.49
CA GLN A 211 16.03 23.32 -5.11
C GLN A 211 16.80 24.18 -4.13
N LYS A 212 16.70 23.84 -2.85
CA LYS A 212 17.45 24.54 -1.83
C LYS A 212 18.90 24.35 -2.20
N THR A 213 19.62 25.45 -2.30
CA THR A 213 21.06 25.38 -2.47
C THR A 213 21.64 24.62 -1.27
N MET A 214 22.78 23.97 -1.46
CA MET A 214 23.43 23.21 -0.38
C MET A 214 23.62 24.07 0.88
N ALA A 215 23.90 25.37 0.68
CA ALA A 215 24.00 26.37 1.75
C ALA A 215 22.68 26.57 2.53
N GLU A 216 21.54 26.70 1.85
CA GLU A 216 20.23 26.82 2.51
C GLU A 216 19.85 25.55 3.29
N SER A 217 20.27 24.37 2.79
CA SER A 217 20.05 23.11 3.51
C SER A 217 20.94 22.98 4.74
N MET A 218 22.22 23.34 4.63
CA MET A 218 23.15 23.35 5.77
C MET A 218 22.70 24.34 6.85
N GLU A 219 22.23 25.52 6.44
CA GLU A 219 21.71 26.54 7.36
C GLU A 219 20.43 26.08 8.07
N ALA A 220 19.53 25.40 7.36
CA ALA A 220 18.34 24.82 7.96
C ALA A 220 18.71 23.72 8.98
N SER A 221 19.65 22.83 8.64
CA SER A 221 20.14 21.81 9.56
C SER A 221 20.82 22.41 10.79
N ARG A 222 21.61 23.48 10.62
CA ARG A 222 22.22 24.22 11.73
C ARG A 222 21.16 24.79 12.67
N LYS A 223 20.14 25.46 12.14
CA LYS A 223 19.03 26.00 12.94
C LYS A 223 18.24 24.92 13.69
N VAL A 224 18.08 23.74 13.11
CA VAL A 224 17.44 22.61 13.79
C VAL A 224 18.31 22.10 14.93
N ALA A 225 19.62 21.95 14.71
CA ALA A 225 20.57 21.54 15.74
C ALA A 225 20.63 22.54 16.91
N GLU A 226 20.67 23.84 16.62
CA GLU A 226 20.61 24.90 17.65
C GLU A 226 19.33 24.85 18.48
N ARG A 227 18.17 24.64 17.84
CA ARG A 227 16.89 24.47 18.54
C ARG A 227 16.88 23.22 19.43
N MET A 228 17.44 22.12 18.95
CA MET A 228 17.56 20.89 19.73
C MET A 228 18.47 21.10 20.94
N LEU A 229 19.61 21.76 20.75
CA LEU A 229 20.54 22.08 21.82
C LEU A 229 19.89 22.99 22.86
N ALA A 230 19.21 24.06 22.44
CA ALA A 230 18.50 24.96 23.35
C ALA A 230 17.44 24.23 24.19
N ARG A 231 16.66 23.32 23.57
CA ARG A 231 15.68 22.47 24.28
C ARG A 231 16.35 21.53 25.28
N SER A 232 17.50 20.95 24.93
CA SER A 232 18.25 20.07 25.84
C SER A 232 18.81 20.83 27.03
N VAL A 233 19.40 22.02 26.81
CA VAL A 233 19.94 22.88 27.88
C VAL A 233 18.82 23.34 28.82
N ALA A 234 17.66 23.74 28.29
CA ALA A 234 16.52 24.11 29.11
C ALA A 234 16.04 22.93 29.99
N ARG A 235 16.03 21.72 29.44
CA ARG A 235 15.64 20.52 30.18
C ARG A 235 16.63 20.18 31.30
N VAL A 236 17.94 20.33 31.05
CA VAL A 236 18.97 20.10 32.07
C VAL A 236 18.83 21.10 33.23
N ARG A 237 18.65 22.39 32.92
CA ARG A 237 18.44 23.43 33.95
C ARG A 237 17.20 23.16 34.80
N GLU A 238 16.12 22.69 34.19
CA GLU A 238 14.90 22.36 34.92
C GLU A 238 15.10 21.13 35.84
N LEU A 239 15.82 20.12 35.38
CA LEU A 239 16.16 18.95 36.21
C LEU A 239 17.08 19.32 37.39
N GLU A 240 18.02 20.24 37.19
CA GLU A 240 18.88 20.74 38.27
C GLU A 240 18.09 21.53 39.31
N ARG A 241 17.14 22.37 38.87
CA ARG A 241 16.23 23.09 39.76
C ARG A 241 15.40 22.15 40.64
N LEU A 242 14.77 21.14 40.03
CA LEU A 242 13.99 20.13 40.75
C LEU A 242 14.85 19.34 41.76
N ARG A 243 16.12 19.07 41.42
CA ARG A 243 17.05 18.38 42.31
C ARG A 243 17.44 19.22 43.52
N GLN A 244 17.61 20.53 43.34
CA GLN A 244 17.91 21.45 44.45
C GLN A 244 16.70 21.66 45.36
N GLU A 245 15.48 21.74 44.80
CA GLU A 245 14.23 21.80 45.56
C GLU A 245 14.02 20.53 46.41
N ASN A 246 14.32 19.35 45.86
CA ASN A 246 14.22 18.07 46.59
C ASN A 246 15.31 17.87 47.67
N ASN A 247 16.45 18.52 47.55
CA ASN A 247 17.53 18.43 48.56
C ASN A 247 17.37 19.42 49.72
N ASN A 248 16.45 20.39 49.61
CA ASN A 248 16.19 21.43 50.61
C ASN A 248 14.89 21.19 51.42
N ASN A 249 14.22 20.04 51.22
CA ASN A 249 13.11 19.51 52.03
C ASN A 249 13.59 18.27 52.81
#